data_AF-C7P1W7-F1
#
_entry.id   AF-C7P1W7-F1
#
_cell.length_a   1.000
_cell.length_b   1.000
_cell.length_c   1.000
_cell.angle_alpha   90.00
_cell.angle_beta   90.00
_cell.angle_gamma   90.00
#
_symmetry.space_group_name_H-M   'P 1'
#
loop_
_entity.id
_entity.type
_entity.pdbx_description
1 polymer ?
#
loop_
_entity_poly.entity_id
_entity_poly.type
_entity_poly.pdbx_seq_one_letter_code
_entity_poly.pdbx_strand_id
1 'polypeptide(L)'
;MPVSDALVATIVFLAVTASLPCFLYGAYYIIETEPVTWGVLMHHLKFVVTGLVLTTVPMLGWMLPRLPDQFGGLSALHAVLGLQAYAMLLFGMTGIVRIFKAKYEHDLYEEYDQDLLLDEIGGDRMDHWRSRLRIGVFGYVIFWLLAYVVGVVRYVIRYLL
;
A
#
# COMPACT_ATOMS: atom_id res chain seq x y z
N MET A 1 -1.87 -16.56 31.43
CA MET A 1 -0.67 -15.69 31.54
C MET A 1 -0.83 -14.57 30.54
N PRO A 2 -0.52 -13.31 30.88
CA PRO A 2 -0.51 -12.23 29.88
C PRO A 2 0.49 -12.57 28.78
N VAL A 3 0.15 -12.24 27.53
CA VAL A 3 1.03 -12.44 26.37
C VAL A 3 2.25 -11.53 26.54
N SER A 4 3.47 -12.07 26.33
CA SER A 4 4.69 -11.25 26.46
C SER A 4 4.77 -10.21 25.35
N ASP A 5 5.26 -9.01 25.69
CA ASP A 5 5.41 -7.90 24.74
C ASP A 5 6.28 -8.28 23.54
N ALA A 6 7.37 -9.02 23.78
CA ALA A 6 8.27 -9.54 22.75
C ALA A 6 7.56 -10.50 21.78
N LEU A 7 6.65 -11.35 22.26
CA LEU A 7 5.87 -12.24 21.40
C LEU A 7 4.96 -11.44 20.47
N VAL A 8 4.24 -10.46 20.99
CA VAL A 8 3.38 -9.61 20.15
C VAL A 8 4.22 -8.80 19.16
N ALA A 9 5.35 -8.24 19.59
CA ALA A 9 6.28 -7.54 18.70
C ALA A 9 6.79 -8.42 17.56
N THR A 10 7.08 -9.69 17.85
CA THR A 10 7.49 -10.68 16.83
C THR A 10 6.36 -10.94 15.82
N ILE A 11 5.12 -11.12 16.29
CA ILE A 11 3.96 -11.31 15.41
C ILE A 11 3.74 -10.08 14.52
N VAL A 12 3.80 -8.88 15.10
CA VAL A 12 3.68 -7.62 14.34
C VAL A 12 4.78 -7.51 13.31
N PHE A 13 6.03 -7.80 13.68
CA PHE A 13 7.17 -7.79 12.77
C PHE A 13 6.94 -8.74 11.58
N LEU A 14 6.60 -10.01 11.86
CA LEU A 14 6.34 -11.00 10.82
C LEU A 14 5.15 -10.63 9.93
N ALA A 15 4.08 -10.06 10.48
CA ALA A 15 2.94 -9.59 9.70
C ALA A 15 3.33 -8.49 8.72
N VAL A 16 4.07 -7.47 9.19
CA VAL A 16 4.55 -6.38 8.32
C VAL A 16 5.58 -6.89 7.30
N THR A 17 6.48 -7.80 7.67
CA THR A 17 7.39 -8.44 6.71
C THR A 17 6.61 -9.20 5.62
N ALA A 18 5.56 -9.93 6.01
CA ALA A 18 4.73 -10.70 5.08
C ALA A 18 3.88 -9.83 4.14
N SER A 19 3.68 -8.54 4.43
CA SER A 19 3.00 -7.64 3.48
C SER A 19 3.85 -7.32 2.25
N LEU A 20 5.19 -7.36 2.36
CA LEU A 20 6.08 -7.06 1.23
C LEU A 20 5.84 -7.94 0.00
N PRO A 21 5.84 -9.29 0.07
CA PRO A 21 5.56 -10.12 -1.10
C PRO A 21 4.16 -9.88 -1.67
N CYS A 22 3.18 -9.52 -0.84
CA CYS A 22 1.84 -9.17 -1.30
C CYS A 22 1.87 -7.90 -2.18
N PHE A 23 2.61 -6.86 -1.79
CA PHE A 23 2.75 -5.63 -2.58
C PHE A 23 3.56 -5.86 -3.85
N LEU A 24 4.67 -6.60 -3.77
CA LEU A 24 5.49 -6.90 -4.95
C LEU A 24 4.72 -7.72 -5.99
N TYR A 25 4.03 -8.78 -5.57
CA TYR A 25 3.22 -9.59 -6.48
C TYR A 25 2.03 -8.81 -7.03
N GLY A 26 1.32 -8.05 -6.19
CA GLY A 26 0.20 -7.21 -6.63
C GLY A 26 0.63 -6.20 -7.70
N ALA A 27 1.77 -5.53 -7.51
CA ALA A 27 2.33 -4.59 -8.47
C ALA A 27 2.79 -5.27 -9.76
N TYR A 28 3.53 -6.37 -9.66
CA TYR A 28 3.95 -7.16 -10.82
C TYR A 28 2.75 -7.62 -11.66
N TYR A 29 1.75 -8.21 -11.02
CA TYR A 29 0.58 -8.79 -11.70
C TYR A 29 -0.20 -7.75 -12.51
N ILE A 30 -0.44 -6.56 -11.96
CA ILE A 30 -1.23 -5.52 -12.64
C ILE A 30 -0.46 -4.81 -13.75
N ILE A 31 0.88 -4.82 -13.70
CA ILE A 31 1.75 -4.24 -14.74
C ILE A 31 1.85 -5.19 -15.94
N GLU A 32 1.98 -6.50 -15.69
CA GLU A 32 2.15 -7.50 -16.74
C GLU A 32 0.83 -7.96 -17.38
N THR A 33 -0.32 -7.68 -16.74
CA THR A 33 -1.62 -8.16 -17.23
C THR A 33 -2.41 -7.01 -17.88
N GLU A 34 -2.29 -6.91 -19.20
CA GLU A 34 -3.12 -6.03 -20.04
C GLU A 34 -3.97 -6.87 -21.01
N PRO A 35 -5.28 -6.57 -21.19
CA PRO A 35 -6.05 -5.49 -20.55
C PRO A 35 -6.48 -5.81 -19.10
N VAL A 36 -6.64 -4.75 -18.29
CA VAL A 36 -7.12 -4.86 -16.90
C VAL A 36 -8.65 -4.99 -16.87
N THR A 37 -9.14 -6.24 -16.97
CA THR A 37 -10.55 -6.61 -16.79
C THR A 37 -10.94 -6.70 -15.32
N TRP A 38 -12.24 -6.90 -15.02
CA TRP A 38 -12.71 -7.05 -13.64
C TRP A 38 -12.01 -8.19 -12.88
N GLY A 39 -11.83 -9.35 -13.54
CA GLY A 39 -11.14 -10.50 -12.93
C GLY A 39 -9.70 -10.18 -12.54
N VAL A 40 -8.98 -9.47 -13.42
CA VAL A 40 -7.59 -9.02 -13.17
C VAL A 40 -7.56 -8.01 -12.02
N LEU A 41 -8.47 -7.02 -12.03
CA LEU A 41 -8.56 -6.03 -10.96
C LEU A 41 -8.84 -6.71 -9.60
N MET A 42 -9.81 -7.63 -9.54
CA MET A 42 -10.15 -8.33 -8.32
C MET A 42 -9.01 -9.23 -7.83
N HIS A 43 -8.26 -9.87 -8.74
CA HIS A 43 -7.08 -10.65 -8.36
C HIS A 43 -5.98 -9.75 -7.78
N HIS A 44 -5.66 -8.65 -8.45
CA HIS A 44 -4.71 -7.64 -7.94
C HIS A 44 -5.11 -7.15 -6.53
N LEU A 45 -6.38 -6.79 -6.35
CA LEU A 45 -6.89 -6.28 -5.08
C LEU A 45 -6.75 -7.30 -3.94
N LYS A 46 -6.91 -8.61 -4.18
CA LYS A 46 -6.70 -9.63 -3.14
C LYS A 46 -5.30 -9.51 -2.53
N PHE A 47 -4.28 -9.32 -3.35
CA PHE A 47 -2.90 -9.20 -2.85
C PHE A 47 -2.64 -7.85 -2.20
N VAL A 48 -3.01 -6.75 -2.85
CA VAL A 48 -2.78 -5.41 -2.28
C VAL A 48 -3.54 -5.22 -0.97
N VAL A 49 -4.82 -5.62 -0.91
CA VAL A 49 -5.62 -5.53 0.32
C VAL A 49 -5.05 -6.45 1.41
N THR A 50 -4.62 -7.67 1.09
CA THR A 50 -3.96 -8.55 2.07
C THR A 50 -2.70 -7.90 2.64
N GLY A 51 -1.84 -7.34 1.78
CA GLY A 51 -0.67 -6.58 2.22
C GLY A 51 -1.04 -5.39 3.09
N LEU A 52 -2.05 -4.61 2.69
CA LEU A 52 -2.54 -3.47 3.47
C LEU A 52 -3.08 -3.90 4.83
N VAL A 53 -3.83 -4.99 4.93
CA VAL A 53 -4.33 -5.51 6.21
C VAL A 53 -3.16 -5.94 7.11
N LEU A 54 -2.21 -6.69 6.56
CA LEU A 54 -1.03 -7.18 7.27
C LEU A 54 -0.14 -6.04 7.80
N THR A 55 -0.13 -4.86 7.18
CA THR A 55 0.62 -3.71 7.69
C THR A 55 -0.24 -2.75 8.54
N THR A 56 -1.50 -2.53 8.18
CA THR A 56 -2.36 -1.50 8.78
C THR A 56 -2.97 -1.96 10.09
N VAL A 57 -3.40 -3.23 10.19
CA VAL A 57 -3.97 -3.76 11.43
C VAL A 57 -2.94 -3.76 12.57
N PRO A 58 -1.70 -4.26 12.38
CA PRO A 58 -0.67 -4.14 13.41
C PRO A 58 -0.32 -2.69 13.74
N MET A 59 -0.27 -1.83 12.73
CA MET A 59 0.00 -0.41 12.92
C MET A 59 -1.06 0.24 13.81
N LEU A 60 -2.35 0.13 13.48
CA LEU A 60 -3.43 0.75 14.26
C LEU A 60 -3.66 0.07 15.61
N GLY A 61 -3.59 -1.26 15.67
CA GLY A 61 -3.91 -2.04 16.86
C GLY A 61 -2.77 -2.12 17.88
N TRP A 62 -1.51 -1.92 17.46
CA TRP A 62 -0.37 -2.12 18.34
C TRP A 62 0.65 -0.98 18.33
N MET A 63 1.01 -0.47 17.15
CA MET A 63 2.10 0.51 17.03
C MET A 63 1.64 1.93 17.37
N LEU A 64 0.50 2.36 16.82
CA LEU A 64 -0.06 3.69 17.00
C LEU A 64 -0.36 4.00 18.47
N PRO A 65 -1.01 3.11 19.25
CA PRO A 65 -1.29 3.38 20.67
C PRO A 65 -0.02 3.52 21.52
N ARG A 66 1.10 2.95 21.07
CA ARG A 66 2.40 2.98 21.74
C ARG A 66 3.28 4.15 21.32
N LEU A 67 2.85 4.97 20.36
CA LEU A 67 3.64 6.11 19.91
C LEU A 67 4.00 7.08 21.05
N PRO A 68 3.07 7.48 21.95
CA PRO A 68 3.40 8.44 23.01
C PRO A 68 4.53 7.96 23.92
N ASP A 69 4.55 6.67 24.25
CA ASP A 69 5.56 6.06 25.14
C ASP A 69 6.92 5.87 24.47
N GLN A 70 7.00 6.08 23.15
CA GLN A 70 8.18 5.79 22.34
C GLN A 70 8.58 7.00 21.49
N PHE A 71 8.14 8.21 21.83
CA PHE A 71 8.42 9.40 21.03
C PHE A 71 9.89 9.82 21.21
N GLY A 72 10.77 9.38 20.30
CA GLY A 72 12.19 9.74 20.30
C GLY A 72 13.02 8.97 19.26
N GLY A 73 14.08 9.61 18.75
CA GLY A 73 15.07 9.01 17.85
C GLY A 73 14.48 8.24 16.66
N LEU A 74 14.85 6.96 16.52
CA LEU A 74 14.40 6.06 15.44
C LEU A 74 12.88 5.84 15.43
N SER A 75 12.20 5.97 16.57
CA SER A 75 10.76 5.78 16.64
C SER A 75 9.99 6.94 16.00
N ALA A 76 10.47 8.17 16.20
CA ALA A 76 9.91 9.34 15.53
C ALA A 76 10.13 9.27 14.01
N LEU A 77 11.33 8.88 13.57
CA LEU A 77 11.63 8.67 12.15
C LEU A 77 10.70 7.61 11.54
N HIS A 78 10.55 6.46 12.20
CA HIS A 78 9.64 5.40 11.77
C HIS A 78 8.20 5.90 11.63
N ALA A 79 7.71 6.67 12.62
CA ALA A 79 6.36 7.21 12.61
C ALA A 79 6.14 8.21 11.46
N VAL A 80 7.11 9.10 11.21
CA VAL A 80 7.04 10.06 10.09
C VAL A 80 7.05 9.32 8.76
N LEU A 81 7.95 8.36 8.55
CA LEU A 81 8.01 7.58 7.32
C LEU A 81 6.71 6.81 7.08
N GLY A 82 6.17 6.16 8.13
CA GLY A 82 4.88 5.48 8.06
C GLY A 82 3.74 6.42 7.69
N LEU A 83 3.66 7.59 8.33
CA LEU A 83 2.66 8.61 8.01
C LEU A 83 2.78 9.08 6.55
N GLN A 84 3.99 9.33 6.06
CA GLN A 84 4.22 9.72 4.67
C GLN A 84 3.79 8.61 3.70
N ALA A 85 4.03 7.33 4.04
CA ALA A 85 3.53 6.22 3.24
C ALA A 85 2.00 6.31 3.08
N TYR A 86 1.24 6.40 4.17
CA TYR A 86 -0.22 6.50 4.11
C TYR A 86 -0.70 7.79 3.42
N ALA A 87 0.02 8.90 3.56
CA ALA A 87 -0.28 10.12 2.81
C ALA A 87 -0.12 9.92 1.29
N MET A 88 0.94 9.23 0.85
CA MET A 88 1.15 8.89 -0.55
C MET A 88 0.12 7.88 -1.06
N LEU A 89 -0.31 6.92 -0.23
CA LEU A 89 -1.40 6.01 -0.56
C LEU A 89 -2.72 6.76 -0.77
N LEU A 90 -3.08 7.66 0.15
CA LEU A 90 -4.27 8.52 0.02
C LEU A 90 -4.19 9.40 -1.24
N PHE A 91 -3.02 9.95 -1.53
CA PHE A 91 -2.79 10.69 -2.77
C PHE A 91 -3.01 9.80 -4.01
N GLY A 92 -2.49 8.58 -4.03
CA GLY A 92 -2.71 7.61 -5.11
C GLY A 92 -4.18 7.24 -5.27
N MET A 93 -4.91 7.06 -4.16
CA MET A 93 -6.35 6.78 -4.16
C MET A 93 -7.15 7.86 -4.89
N THR A 94 -6.72 9.13 -4.84
CA THR A 94 -7.38 10.20 -5.61
C THR A 94 -7.36 9.98 -7.12
N GLY A 95 -6.33 9.28 -7.62
CA GLY A 95 -6.25 8.82 -9.01
C GLY A 95 -7.05 7.54 -9.26
N ILE A 96 -6.92 6.53 -8.37
CA ILE A 96 -7.63 5.24 -8.49
C ILE A 96 -9.13 5.45 -8.65
N VAL A 97 -9.76 6.19 -7.74
CA VAL A 97 -11.22 6.37 -7.72
C VAL A 97 -11.73 6.96 -9.03
N ARG A 98 -10.97 7.89 -9.62
CA ARG A 98 -11.36 8.57 -10.86
C ARG A 98 -11.15 7.68 -12.10
N ILE A 99 -10.04 6.94 -12.15
CA ILE A 99 -9.80 5.94 -13.22
C ILE A 99 -10.85 4.84 -13.16
N PHE A 100 -11.15 4.35 -11.95
CA PHE A 100 -12.16 3.32 -11.73
C PHE A 100 -13.54 3.79 -12.18
N LYS A 101 -13.97 4.97 -11.73
CA LYS A 101 -15.26 5.55 -12.09
C LYS A 101 -15.40 5.70 -13.61
N ALA A 102 -14.38 6.24 -14.28
CA ALA A 102 -14.41 6.38 -15.73
C ALA A 102 -14.51 5.02 -16.43
N LYS A 103 -13.71 4.02 -16.05
CA LYS A 103 -13.81 2.68 -16.64
C LYS A 103 -15.16 2.00 -16.39
N TYR A 104 -15.77 2.26 -15.24
CA TYR A 104 -17.07 1.72 -14.88
C TYR A 104 -18.22 2.39 -15.67
N GLU A 105 -18.17 3.71 -15.86
CA GLU A 105 -19.20 4.46 -16.61
C GLU A 105 -19.23 4.09 -18.11
N HIS A 106 -18.11 3.63 -18.66
CA HIS A 106 -17.95 3.24 -20.07
C HIS A 106 -17.84 1.72 -20.28
N ASP A 107 -18.20 0.92 -19.27
CA ASP A 107 -18.24 -0.55 -19.30
C ASP A 107 -16.96 -1.29 -19.76
N LEU A 108 -15.81 -0.61 -19.67
CA LEU A 108 -14.50 -1.10 -20.14
C LEU A 108 -13.94 -2.29 -19.33
N TYR A 109 -14.64 -2.73 -18.28
CA TYR A 109 -14.25 -3.90 -17.50
C TYR A 109 -14.87 -5.21 -18.00
N GLU A 110 -15.98 -5.14 -18.75
CA GLU A 110 -16.66 -6.28 -19.38
C GLU A 110 -16.38 -6.33 -20.90
N GLU A 111 -16.57 -5.22 -21.60
CA GLU A 111 -16.28 -5.10 -23.04
C GLU A 111 -15.08 -4.17 -23.26
N TYR A 112 -13.87 -4.75 -23.35
CA TYR A 112 -12.67 -3.95 -23.57
C TYR A 112 -12.64 -3.39 -25.01
N ASP A 113 -12.97 -2.11 -25.15
CA ASP A 113 -12.85 -1.34 -26.40
C ASP A 113 -11.65 -0.38 -26.31
N GLN A 114 -10.63 -0.63 -27.12
CA GLN A 114 -9.40 0.16 -27.17
C GLN A 114 -9.62 1.54 -27.80
N ASP A 115 -10.54 1.66 -28.75
CA ASP A 115 -10.82 2.92 -29.45
C ASP A 115 -11.61 3.86 -28.52
N LEU A 116 -12.59 3.34 -27.77
CA LEU A 116 -13.30 4.09 -26.73
C LEU A 116 -12.35 4.56 -25.60
N LEU A 117 -11.37 3.71 -25.24
CA LEU A 117 -10.37 4.03 -24.22
C LEU A 117 -9.45 5.19 -24.67
N LEU A 118 -9.15 5.30 -25.95
CA LEU A 118 -8.31 6.37 -26.52
C LEU A 118 -9.11 7.65 -26.79
N ASP A 119 -10.36 7.55 -27.26
CA ASP A 119 -11.15 8.69 -27.74
C ASP A 119 -11.94 9.41 -26.62
N GLU A 120 -12.60 8.67 -25.71
CA GLU A 120 -13.37 9.25 -24.59
C GLU A 120 -12.57 9.34 -23.28
N ILE A 121 -11.68 8.38 -23.06
CA ILE A 121 -10.94 8.21 -21.80
C ILE A 121 -9.47 8.62 -21.93
N GLY A 122 -8.89 8.68 -23.13
CA GLY A 122 -7.45 8.86 -23.35
C GLY A 122 -6.94 10.32 -23.29
N GLY A 123 -7.83 11.30 -23.06
CA GLY A 123 -7.44 12.71 -23.00
C GLY A 123 -6.56 13.08 -21.79
N ASP A 124 -5.97 14.29 -21.82
CA ASP A 124 -5.03 14.84 -20.81
C ASP A 124 -5.43 14.61 -19.34
N ARG A 125 -6.73 14.58 -19.07
CA ARG A 125 -7.29 14.38 -17.73
C ARG A 125 -7.00 12.97 -17.20
N MET A 126 -7.00 11.94 -18.03
CA MET A 126 -6.74 10.56 -17.60
C MET A 126 -5.26 10.29 -17.37
N ASP A 127 -4.40 10.84 -18.22
CA ASP A 127 -2.95 10.81 -18.02
C ASP A 127 -2.55 11.51 -16.72
N HIS A 128 -3.21 12.61 -16.38
CA HIS A 128 -3.05 13.26 -15.08
C HIS A 128 -3.40 12.32 -13.91
N TRP A 129 -4.53 11.59 -13.98
CA TRP A 129 -4.91 10.64 -12.92
C TRP A 129 -3.98 9.44 -12.84
N ARG A 130 -3.51 8.91 -13.98
CA ARG A 130 -2.52 7.82 -14.04
C ARG A 130 -1.18 8.26 -13.45
N SER A 131 -0.75 9.50 -13.70
CA SER A 131 0.46 10.07 -13.10
C SER A 131 0.32 10.16 -11.57
N ARG A 132 -0.79 10.68 -11.07
CA ARG A 132 -1.05 10.75 -9.61
C ARG A 132 -1.12 9.38 -8.95
N LEU A 133 -1.75 8.41 -9.62
CA LEU A 133 -1.77 7.01 -9.19
C LEU A 133 -0.34 6.48 -9.03
N ARG A 134 0.48 6.58 -10.10
CA ARG A 134 1.85 6.09 -10.10
C ARG A 134 2.69 6.77 -9.02
N ILE A 135 2.65 8.10 -8.94
CA ILE A 135 3.37 8.88 -7.92
C ILE A 135 2.95 8.43 -6.51
N GLY A 136 1.64 8.29 -6.26
CA GLY A 136 1.12 7.85 -4.97
C GLY A 136 1.58 6.43 -4.59
N VAL A 137 1.49 5.48 -5.53
CA VAL A 137 1.90 4.09 -5.30
C VAL A 137 3.41 3.96 -5.11
N PHE A 138 4.22 4.58 -5.97
CA PHE A 138 5.68 4.59 -5.82
C PHE A 138 6.10 5.25 -4.51
N GLY A 139 5.50 6.40 -4.18
CA GLY A 139 5.75 7.08 -2.92
C GLY A 139 5.39 6.20 -1.72
N TYR A 140 4.22 5.55 -1.74
CA TYR A 140 3.83 4.60 -0.71
C TYR A 140 4.88 3.51 -0.51
N VAL A 141 5.30 2.84 -1.59
CA VAL A 141 6.27 1.74 -1.53
C VAL A 141 7.63 2.20 -0.98
N ILE A 142 8.13 3.36 -1.43
CA ILE A 142 9.42 3.90 -0.95
C ILE A 142 9.34 4.21 0.55
N PHE A 143 8.33 4.98 0.98
CA PHE A 143 8.20 5.33 2.39
C PHE A 143 7.89 4.11 3.26
N TRP A 144 7.13 3.15 2.74
CA TRP A 144 6.89 1.87 3.41
C TRP A 144 8.19 1.08 3.59
N LEU A 145 9.05 0.98 2.57
CA LEU A 145 10.35 0.30 2.66
C LEU A 145 11.28 0.99 3.66
N LEU A 146 11.34 2.33 3.64
CA LEU A 146 12.13 3.08 4.60
C LEU A 146 11.63 2.86 6.04
N ALA A 147 10.31 2.94 6.25
CA ALA A 147 9.70 2.64 7.54
C ALA A 147 9.99 1.20 7.97
N TYR A 148 9.87 0.25 7.06
CA TYR A 148 10.16 -1.17 7.31
C TYR A 148 11.61 -1.38 7.77
N VAL A 149 12.59 -0.81 7.08
CA VAL A 149 14.01 -0.90 7.47
C VAL A 149 14.23 -0.34 8.87
N VAL A 150 13.67 0.84 9.17
CA VAL A 150 13.75 1.41 10.52
C VAL A 150 13.04 0.52 11.54
N GLY A 151 11.92 -0.10 11.17
CA GLY A 151 11.17 -1.04 12.00
C GLY A 151 11.97 -2.31 12.33
N VAL A 152 12.67 -2.88 11.35
CA VAL A 152 13.60 -4.00 11.52
C VAL A 152 14.69 -3.63 12.52
N VAL A 153 15.37 -2.49 12.30
CA VAL A 153 16.45 -2.02 13.20
C VAL A 153 15.92 -1.84 14.63
N ARG A 154 14.75 -1.23 14.80
CA ARG A 154 14.10 -1.07 16.11
C ARG A 154 13.77 -2.40 16.77
N TYR A 155 13.26 -3.36 16.00
CA TYR A 155 12.94 -4.70 16.51
C TYR A 155 14.19 -5.42 17.03
N VAL A 156 15.28 -5.39 16.24
CA VAL A 156 16.57 -5.98 16.64
C VAL A 156 17.09 -5.35 17.92
N ILE A 157 17.18 -4.01 17.97
CA ILE A 157 17.73 -3.28 19.14
C ILE A 157 16.92 -3.51 20.42
N ARG A 158 15.59 -3.65 20.31
CA ARG A 158 14.71 -3.69 21.49
C ARG A 158 14.42 -5.10 21.99
N TYR A 159 14.45 -6.11 21.13
CA TYR A 159 13.99 -7.45 21.46
C TYR A 159 15.02 -8.56 21.22
N LEU A 160 16.10 -8.31 20.48
CA LEU A 160 17.14 -9.31 20.19
C LEU A 160 18.51 -8.98 20.81
N LEU A 161 18.81 -7.72 21.05
CA LEU A 161 20.00 -7.22 21.74
C LEU A 161 19.64 -6.80 23.17
#